data_AF-A0A661N2S7-F1
#
_entry.id   AF-A0A661N2S7-F1
#
_cell.length_a   1.000
_cell.length_b   1.000
_cell.length_c   1.000
_cell.angle_alpha   90.00
_cell.angle_beta   90.00
_cell.angle_gamma   90.00
#
_symmetry.space_group_name_H-M   'P 1'
#
loop_
_entity.id
_entity.type
_entity.pdbx_description
1 polymer ?
#
loop_
_entity_poly.entity_id
_entity_poly.type
_entity_poly.pdbx_seq_one_letter_code
_entity_poly.pdbx_strand_id
1 'polypeptide(L)'
;TELRATSCGYTNTWLQLPNEFDELLVTRSYYGAEMMVGGGYEWVSDSYQYDYYSNPDSLVDPLGPAVAGRGSRRGTSVNRSSTVGYRVSRRRFALNDVERFDTMRCARDSEVSP
;
A
#
# COMPACT_ATOMS: atom_id res chain seq x y z
N THR A 1 -13.06 12.74 12.72
CA THR A 1 -12.80 12.85 11.27
C THR A 1 -12.49 11.45 10.77
N GLU A 2 -13.47 10.79 10.14
CA GLU A 2 -13.31 9.40 9.66
C GLU A 2 -12.77 9.41 8.23
N LEU A 3 -11.58 8.87 8.02
CA LEU A 3 -11.06 8.60 6.68
C LEU A 3 -11.68 7.28 6.19
N ARG A 4 -12.77 7.38 5.42
CA ARG A 4 -13.34 6.23 4.70
C ARG A 4 -12.47 5.93 3.49
N ALA A 5 -11.71 4.84 3.56
CA ALA A 5 -11.05 4.25 2.40
C ALA A 5 -12.11 3.56 1.52
N THR A 6 -12.71 4.31 0.59
CA THR A 6 -13.61 3.74 -0.42
C THR A 6 -12.77 3.11 -1.53
N SER A 7 -12.92 1.80 -1.74
CA SER A 7 -12.29 1.09 -2.85
C SER A 7 -12.90 1.57 -4.19
N CYS A 8 -12.09 2.20 -5.05
CA CYS A 8 -12.44 2.33 -6.47
C CYS A 8 -11.87 1.12 -7.23
N GLY A 9 -12.68 0.60 -8.17
CA GLY A 9 -12.64 -0.79 -8.59
C GLY A 9 -11.37 -1.27 -9.28
N TYR A 10 -10.89 -2.42 -8.80
CA TYR A 10 -10.52 -3.60 -9.60
C TYR A 10 -10.95 -4.84 -8.80
N THR A 11 -11.70 -5.74 -9.44
CA THR A 11 -12.16 -7.00 -8.83
C THR A 11 -11.00 -7.98 -8.76
N ASN A 12 -10.43 -8.18 -7.57
CA ASN A 12 -9.62 -9.36 -7.33
C ASN A 12 -10.54 -10.49 -6.90
N THR A 13 -10.52 -11.57 -7.68
CA THR A 13 -11.17 -12.83 -7.37
C THR A 13 -10.85 -13.22 -5.93
N TRP A 14 -11.91 -13.38 -5.15
CA TRP A 14 -11.87 -13.90 -3.79
C TRP A 14 -11.01 -15.16 -3.75
N LEU A 15 -9.83 -15.07 -3.13
CA LEU A 15 -9.21 -16.25 -2.55
C LEU A 15 -10.19 -16.68 -1.44
N GLN A 16 -11.03 -17.67 -1.75
CA GLN A 16 -11.71 -18.48 -0.74
C GLN A 16 -10.61 -19.15 0.07
N LEU A 17 -10.15 -18.45 1.11
CA LEU A 17 -9.42 -19.09 2.18
C LEU A 17 -10.45 -19.95 2.93
N PRO A 18 -10.19 -21.26 3.10
CA PRO A 18 -11.14 -22.15 3.75
C PRO A 18 -11.44 -21.63 5.16
N ASN A 19 -12.71 -21.76 5.51
CA ASN A 19 -13.36 -21.30 6.73
C ASN A 19 -12.63 -21.78 8.00
N GLU A 20 -11.62 -21.06 8.48
CA GLU A 20 -11.03 -21.40 9.79
C GLU A 20 -10.17 -20.30 10.45
N PHE A 21 -10.46 -19.01 10.25
CA PHE A 21 -9.73 -17.96 10.97
C PHE A 21 -10.62 -16.85 11.52
N ASP A 22 -11.08 -17.06 12.75
CA ASP A 22 -11.36 -16.00 13.74
C ASP A 22 -10.09 -15.16 14.07
N GLU A 23 -8.94 -15.44 13.45
CA GLU A 23 -7.67 -14.70 13.57
C GLU A 23 -7.48 -13.59 12.51
N LEU A 24 -8.47 -13.33 11.64
CA LEU A 24 -8.44 -12.22 10.66
C LEU A 24 -8.39 -10.81 11.30
N LEU A 25 -8.53 -10.74 12.63
CA LEU A 25 -8.55 -9.52 13.46
C LEU A 25 -7.23 -8.72 13.49
N VAL A 26 -6.12 -9.21 12.92
CA VAL A 26 -4.80 -8.55 13.08
C VAL A 26 -4.40 -7.65 11.89
N THR A 27 -5.24 -7.49 10.86
CA THR A 27 -4.88 -6.67 9.67
C THR A 27 -5.51 -5.28 9.63
N ARG A 28 -6.39 -4.95 10.59
CA ARG A 28 -7.01 -3.63 10.72
C ARG A 28 -6.15 -2.71 11.58
N SER A 29 -5.78 -1.55 11.05
CA SER A 29 -5.09 -0.51 11.82
C SER A 29 -6.04 0.27 12.73
N TYR A 30 -5.46 1.04 13.64
CA TYR A 30 -6.19 2.02 14.46
C TYR A 30 -7.07 2.97 13.63
N TYR A 31 -6.68 3.26 12.38
CA TYR A 31 -7.42 4.12 11.46
C TYR A 31 -8.49 3.38 10.63
N GLY A 32 -8.76 2.11 10.91
CA GLY A 32 -9.75 1.31 10.18
C GLY A 32 -9.29 0.83 8.80
N ALA A 33 -8.06 1.16 8.37
CA ALA A 33 -7.49 0.61 7.15
C ALA A 33 -7.07 -0.85 7.36
N GLU A 34 -7.52 -1.74 6.48
CA GLU A 34 -7.33 -3.19 6.54
C GLU A 34 -6.34 -3.68 5.50
N MET A 35 -5.74 -4.85 5.75
CA MET A 35 -4.88 -5.56 4.79
C MET A 35 -3.65 -4.78 4.30
N MET A 36 -3.25 -3.71 5.01
CA MET A 36 -2.00 -2.98 4.72
C MET A 36 -0.75 -3.86 4.87
N VAL A 37 -0.86 -4.93 5.66
CA VAL A 37 0.13 -5.99 5.80
C VAL A 37 -0.55 -7.32 5.52
N GLY A 38 -0.08 -8.07 4.53
CA GLY A 38 -0.49 -9.45 4.25
C GLY A 38 -1.40 -9.62 3.04
N GLY A 39 -2.17 -8.60 2.64
CA GLY A 39 -3.01 -8.71 1.43
C GLY A 39 -2.18 -8.83 0.15
N GLY A 40 -1.64 -7.71 -0.30
CA GLY A 40 -0.87 -7.60 -1.53
C GLY A 40 0.14 -6.48 -1.49
N TYR A 41 0.87 -6.29 -2.59
CA TYR A 41 1.67 -5.09 -2.79
C TYR A 41 0.78 -4.00 -3.36
N GLU A 42 0.61 -2.92 -2.60
CA GLU A 42 -0.21 -1.78 -3.01
C GLU A 42 0.63 -0.80 -3.83
N TRP A 43 0.23 -0.56 -5.08
CA TRP A 43 0.80 0.53 -5.89
C TRP A 43 0.46 1.90 -5.29
N VAL A 44 1.42 2.82 -5.34
CA VAL A 44 1.22 4.23 -5.01
C VAL A 44 1.54 5.11 -6.22
N SER A 45 1.03 6.34 -6.23
CA SER A 45 1.28 7.32 -7.30
C SER A 45 2.76 7.65 -7.48
N ASP A 46 3.53 7.58 -6.39
CA ASP A 46 4.92 8.02 -6.37
C ASP A 46 5.84 7.11 -7.20
N SER A 47 6.85 7.72 -7.81
CA SER A 47 8.02 6.97 -8.26
C SER A 47 8.92 6.56 -7.08
N TYR A 48 9.66 5.48 -7.24
CA TYR A 48 10.62 5.02 -6.26
C TYR A 48 11.98 5.68 -6.48
N GLN A 49 12.50 6.27 -5.41
CA GLN A 49 13.91 6.66 -5.29
C GLN A 49 14.36 6.35 -3.86
N TYR A 50 15.51 5.68 -3.75
CA TYR A 50 16.01 5.08 -2.51
C TYR A 50 16.27 6.12 -1.41
N ASP A 51 16.87 7.23 -1.77
CA ASP A 51 17.32 8.32 -0.89
C ASP A 51 16.36 9.52 -0.87
N TYR A 52 15.16 9.38 -1.44
CA TYR A 52 14.21 10.50 -1.58
C TYR A 52 13.94 11.22 -0.24
N TYR A 53 13.69 10.46 0.83
CA TYR A 53 13.42 11.02 2.16
C TYR A 53 14.67 11.46 2.94
N SER A 54 15.86 11.40 2.35
CA SER A 54 17.06 11.98 2.94
C SER A 54 17.11 13.50 2.77
N ASN A 55 16.31 14.08 1.86
CA ASN A 55 16.17 15.51 1.69
C ASN A 55 15.09 16.08 2.65
N PRO A 56 15.40 17.05 3.52
CA PRO A 56 14.41 17.71 4.39
C PRO A 56 13.18 18.28 3.66
N ASP A 57 13.34 18.78 2.43
CA ASP A 57 12.23 19.35 1.64
C ASP A 57 11.18 18.29 1.26
N SER A 58 11.52 17.00 1.34
CA SER A 58 10.63 15.88 1.03
C SER A 58 9.83 15.36 2.22
N LEU A 59 9.86 16.07 3.36
CA LEU A 59 9.23 15.60 4.61
C LEU A 59 7.83 16.20 4.85
N VAL A 60 7.38 17.14 4.01
CA VAL A 60 6.05 17.76 4.08
C VAL A 60 5.30 17.50 2.78
N ASP A 61 4.16 16.82 2.86
CA ASP A 61 3.29 16.42 1.73
C ASP A 61 4.05 15.98 0.45
N PRO A 62 4.96 15.00 0.55
CA PRO A 62 5.79 14.61 -0.58
C PRO A 62 4.98 13.94 -1.69
N LEU A 63 5.18 14.41 -2.92
CA LEU A 63 4.61 13.82 -4.14
C LEU A 63 5.52 12.75 -4.78
N GLY A 64 6.64 12.42 -4.13
CA GLY A 64 7.67 11.56 -4.68
C GLY A 64 8.67 12.29 -5.58
N PRO A 65 9.67 11.57 -6.11
CA PRO A 65 10.69 12.12 -7.00
C PRO A 65 10.10 12.47 -8.37
N ALA A 66 10.56 13.57 -8.97
CA ALA A 66 10.10 14.04 -10.27
C ALA A 66 10.51 13.10 -11.43
N VAL A 67 11.52 12.26 -11.24
CA VAL A 67 12.01 11.34 -12.27
C VAL A 67 11.16 10.08 -12.30
N ALA A 68 10.48 9.86 -13.42
CA ALA A 68 9.77 8.62 -13.70
C ALA A 68 10.77 7.48 -13.97
N GLY A 69 10.48 6.27 -13.47
CA GLY A 69 11.25 5.10 -13.88
C GLY A 69 10.85 3.80 -13.20
N ARG A 70 10.56 3.84 -11.90
CA ARG A 70 10.12 2.66 -11.16
C ARG A 70 8.94 3.05 -10.29
N GLY A 71 7.75 2.52 -10.55
CA GLY A 71 6.61 2.80 -9.68
C GLY A 71 6.83 2.22 -8.29
N SER A 72 6.44 2.97 -7.26
CA SER A 72 6.62 2.57 -5.86
C SER A 72 5.48 1.66 -5.42
N ARG A 73 5.81 0.69 -4.55
CA ARG A 73 4.85 -0.21 -3.90
C ARG A 73 5.03 -0.22 -2.38
N ARG A 74 3.93 -0.42 -1.68
CA ARG A 74 3.84 -0.56 -0.22
C ARG A 74 3.19 -1.89 0.17
N GLY A 75 3.23 -2.20 1.46
CA GLY A 75 2.63 -3.42 1.98
C GLY A 75 3.40 -4.69 1.61
N THR A 76 2.68 -5.80 1.61
CA THR A 76 3.24 -7.15 1.52
C THR A 76 2.16 -8.18 1.25
N SER A 77 2.53 -9.26 0.57
CA SER A 77 1.67 -10.40 0.27
C SER A 77 1.92 -11.57 1.23
N VAL A 78 0.85 -12.25 1.66
CA VAL A 78 0.85 -13.46 2.49
C VAL A 78 1.69 -14.62 1.94
N ASN A 79 1.94 -14.66 0.62
CA ASN A 79 2.59 -15.78 -0.05
C ASN A 79 4.11 -15.69 -0.15
N ARG A 80 4.76 -14.62 0.35
CA ARG A 80 6.22 -14.52 0.39
C ARG A 80 6.74 -14.65 1.83
N SER A 81 7.01 -15.90 2.21
CA SER A 81 7.44 -16.39 3.53
C SER A 81 8.81 -15.87 4.03
N SER A 82 8.94 -14.56 4.27
CA SER A 82 10.04 -14.05 5.10
C SER A 82 9.47 -13.26 6.27
N THR A 83 9.66 -13.77 7.47
CA THR A 83 9.36 -13.12 8.76
C THR A 83 10.03 -11.74 8.93
N VAL A 84 10.95 -11.37 8.05
CA VAL A 84 11.68 -10.09 8.01
C VAL A 84 10.98 -9.03 7.12
N GLY A 85 9.93 -9.41 6.40
CA GLY A 85 9.40 -8.63 5.26
C GLY A 85 8.23 -7.66 5.54
N TYR A 86 7.60 -7.73 6.71
CA TYR A 86 6.28 -7.14 6.99
C TYR A 86 6.30 -5.73 7.62
N ARG A 87 7.30 -4.92 7.28
CA ARG A 87 7.38 -3.54 7.79
C ARG A 87 6.54 -2.60 6.93
N VAL A 88 5.57 -1.91 7.54
CA VAL A 88 4.74 -0.88 6.88
C VAL A 88 5.59 0.24 6.26
N SER A 89 6.73 0.57 6.90
CA SER A 89 7.66 1.59 6.42
C SER A 89 8.44 1.20 5.15
N ARG A 90 8.45 -0.08 4.76
CA ARG A 90 9.25 -0.55 3.63
C ARG A 90 8.67 -0.07 2.31
N ARG A 91 9.55 0.49 1.48
CA ARG A 91 9.28 0.82 0.07
C ARG A 91 9.87 -0.24 -0.83
N ARG A 92 9.15 -0.58 -1.88
CA ARG A 92 9.63 -1.43 -2.96
C ARG A 92 9.36 -0.75 -4.29
N PHE A 93 9.95 -1.29 -5.34
CA PHE A 93 9.77 -0.78 -6.68
C PHE A 93 9.57 -1.93 -7.64
N ALA A 94 8.94 -1.63 -8.78
CA ALA A 94 8.86 -2.55 -9.90
C ALA A 94 9.02 -1.80 -11.22
N LEU A 95 9.49 -2.53 -12.23
CA LEU A 95 9.80 -2.01 -13.57
C LEU A 95 8.57 -2.00 -14.50
N ASN A 96 7.38 -1.76 -13.94
CA ASN A 96 6.05 -1.78 -14.57
C ASN A 96 5.41 -3.17 -14.77
N ASP A 97 6.05 -4.25 -14.34
CA ASP A 97 5.45 -5.59 -14.40
C ASP A 97 4.43 -5.78 -13.28
N VAL A 98 3.17 -6.06 -13.61
CA VAL A 98 2.12 -6.39 -12.63
C VAL A 98 2.36 -7.81 -12.11
N GLU A 99 2.62 -7.95 -10.81
CA GLU A 99 2.66 -9.24 -10.13
C GLU A 99 1.24 -9.70 -9.75
N ARG A 100 1.05 -11.01 -9.63
CA ARG A 100 -0.22 -11.64 -9.21
C ARG A 100 -0.80 -11.08 -7.91
N PHE A 101 0.05 -10.55 -7.04
CA PHE A 101 -0.34 -10.03 -5.72
C PHE A 101 -0.30 -8.50 -5.66
N ASP A 102 -0.22 -7.83 -6.81
CA ASP A 102 -0.36 -6.39 -6.86
C ASP A 102 -1.82 -5.99 -6.72
N THR A 103 -2.04 -4.91 -5.98
CA THR A 103 -3.35 -4.31 -5.76
C THR A 103 -3.19 -2.80 -5.63
N MET A 104 -4.30 -2.10 -5.45
CA MET A 104 -4.30 -0.66 -5.21
C MET A 104 -5.41 -0.30 -4.22
N ARG A 105 -5.19 0.80 -3.51
CA ARG A 105 -6.21 1.46 -2.72
C ARG A 105 -6.28 2.90 -3.16
N CYS A 106 -7.50 3.38 -3.37
CA CYS A 106 -7.69 4.76 -3.76
C CYS A 106 -7.72 5.66 -2.53
N ALA A 107 -7.14 6.84 -2.69
CA ALA A 107 -7.29 7.96 -1.78
C ALA A 107 -7.99 9.09 -2.52
N ARG A 108 -8.58 10.00 -1.77
CA ARG A 108 -9.13 11.26 -2.28
C ARG A 108 -8.76 12.36 -1.30
N ASP A 109 -8.61 13.55 -1.82
CA ASP A 109 -8.44 14.73 -0.97
C ASP A 109 -9.71 14.93 -0.13
N SER A 110 -9.53 15.35 1.12
CA SER A 110 -10.65 15.87 1.89
C SER A 110 -11.11 17.17 1.24
N GLU A 111 -12.42 17.39 1.16
CA GLU A 111 -12.93 18.70 0.79
C GLU A 111 -12.35 19.74 1.75
N VAL A 112 -11.66 20.76 1.21
CA VAL A 112 -11.20 21.89 1.99
C VAL A 112 -12.46 22.55 2.54
N SER A 113 -12.72 22.40 3.84
CA SER A 113 -13.75 23.21 4.49
C SER A 113 -13.31 24.67 4.34
N PRO A 114 -14.13 25.54 3.73
CA PRO A 114 -13.81 26.96 3.58
C PRO A 114 -13.64 27.65 4.93
#